data_AF-A0A2E8J0P8-F1
#
_entry.id   AF-A0A2E8J0P8-F1
#
_cell.length_a   1.000
_cell.length_b   1.000
_cell.length_c   1.000
_cell.angle_alpha   90.00
_cell.angle_beta   90.00
_cell.angle_gamma   90.00
#
_symmetry.space_group_name_H-M   'P 1'
#
loop_
_entity.id
_entity.type
_entity.pdbx_description
1 polymer ?
#
loop_
_entity_poly.entity_id
_entity_poly.type
_entity_poly.pdbx_seq_one_letter_code
_entity_poly.pdbx_strand_id
1 'polypeptide(L)'
;MSERPKIAVSACLVGQKVRHNGDDAEFRVISREWSNYLEIMPICPEVGIGLSVPRPKIRLVKTAGRLSLVNPDNGEELTNKMLEYAEIQSDLLSLAGISGFVFKKESASCGLDRVNVY
;
A
#
# COMPACT_ATOMS: atom_id res chain seq x y z
N MET A 1 29.56 8.33 8.99
CA MET A 1 28.38 7.62 9.55
C MET A 1 27.74 6.85 8.41
N SER A 2 27.64 5.52 8.50
CA SER A 2 26.88 4.75 7.51
C SER A 2 25.40 5.01 7.79
N GLU A 3 24.73 5.73 6.89
CA GLU A 3 23.28 5.93 6.97
C GLU A 3 22.59 4.59 6.69
N ARG A 4 21.58 4.24 7.48
CA ARG A 4 20.84 2.99 7.27
C ARG A 4 19.99 3.13 6.02
N PRO A 5 19.97 2.15 5.09
CA PRO A 5 19.13 2.22 3.91
C PRO A 5 17.65 2.34 4.30
N LYS A 6 16.92 3.20 3.59
CA LYS A 6 15.48 3.43 3.79
C LYS A 6 14.67 2.53 2.88
N ILE A 7 13.63 1.90 3.39
CA ILE A 7 12.69 1.12 2.57
C ILE A 7 11.25 1.53 2.84
N ALA A 8 10.46 1.62 1.77
CA ALA A 8 9.02 1.82 1.86
C ALA A 8 8.33 0.47 2.01
N VAL A 9 7.48 0.31 3.03
CA VAL A 9 6.85 -0.98 3.35
C VAL A 9 5.34 -0.80 3.49
N SER A 10 4.54 -1.73 2.94
CA SER A 10 3.10 -1.76 3.21
C SER A 10 2.85 -1.77 4.73
N ALA A 11 2.17 -0.75 5.24
CA ALA A 11 2.05 -0.50 6.68
C ALA A 11 1.45 -1.67 7.48
N CYS A 12 0.60 -2.49 6.86
CA CYS A 12 0.07 -3.69 7.50
C CYS A 12 1.15 -4.75 7.80
N LEU A 13 2.24 -4.82 7.02
CA LEU A 13 3.36 -5.75 7.24
C LEU A 13 4.20 -5.38 8.45
N VAL A 14 4.15 -4.13 8.91
CA VAL A 14 4.87 -3.66 10.11
C VAL A 14 3.97 -3.63 11.34
N GLY A 15 2.78 -4.25 11.28
CA GLY A 15 1.86 -4.35 12.41
C GLY A 15 0.89 -3.18 12.56
N GLN A 16 0.82 -2.26 11.59
CA GLN A 16 -0.24 -1.25 11.62
C GLN A 16 -1.58 -1.86 11.21
N LYS A 17 -2.59 -1.63 12.05
CA LYS A 17 -3.97 -2.10 11.84
C LYS A 17 -4.68 -1.25 10.81
N VAL A 18 -4.25 -1.31 9.55
CA VAL A 18 -4.75 -0.48 8.44
C VAL A 18 -5.49 -1.27 7.36
N ARG A 19 -5.64 -2.59 7.54
CA ARG A 19 -6.37 -3.41 6.57
C ARG A 19 -7.86 -3.11 6.60
N HIS A 20 -8.56 -3.48 5.53
CA HIS A 20 -10.00 -3.30 5.40
C HIS A 20 -10.80 -3.89 6.56
N ASN A 21 -10.32 -4.98 7.18
CA ASN A 21 -10.96 -5.63 8.33
C ASN A 21 -10.53 -5.05 9.69
N GLY A 22 -9.76 -3.95 9.73
CA GLY A 22 -9.27 -3.37 10.98
C GLY A 22 -8.11 -4.11 11.63
N ASP A 23 -7.50 -5.04 10.91
CA ASP A 23 -6.39 -5.87 11.40
C ASP A 23 -5.07 -5.48 10.72
N ASP A 24 -3.98 -6.11 11.14
CA ASP A 24 -2.69 -6.04 10.49
C ASP A 24 -2.38 -7.33 9.68
N ALA A 25 -1.19 -7.39 9.11
CA ALA A 25 -0.63 -8.59 8.52
C ALA A 25 0.86 -8.65 8.86
N GLU A 26 1.19 -8.43 10.15
CA GLU A 26 2.57 -8.28 10.62
C GLU A 26 3.44 -9.42 10.09
N PHE A 27 4.50 -9.04 9.38
CA PHE A 27 5.56 -9.95 9.02
C PHE A 27 6.77 -9.65 9.89
N ARG A 28 6.95 -10.49 10.93
CA ARG A 28 7.91 -10.27 12.02
C ARG A 28 9.35 -10.06 11.55
N VAL A 29 9.75 -10.66 10.43
CA VAL A 29 11.08 -10.45 9.84
C VAL A 29 11.27 -8.98 9.49
N ILE A 30 10.27 -8.34 8.87
CA ILE A 30 10.34 -6.91 8.56
C ILE A 30 10.23 -6.07 9.83
N SER A 31 9.23 -6.32 10.68
CA SER A 31 8.96 -5.46 11.85
C SER A 31 10.02 -5.56 12.95
N ARG A 32 10.65 -6.73 13.13
CA ARG A 32 11.56 -6.99 14.26
C ARG A 32 13.02 -7.20 13.87
N GLU A 33 13.30 -7.79 12.71
CA GLU A 33 14.69 -8.11 12.33
C GLU A 33 15.25 -7.00 11.44
N TRP A 34 14.59 -6.69 10.33
CA TRP A 34 15.05 -5.71 9.36
C TRP A 34 15.07 -4.29 9.92
N SER A 35 14.18 -3.95 10.85
CA SER A 35 14.14 -2.66 11.55
C SER A 35 15.43 -2.34 12.33
N ASN A 36 16.25 -3.34 12.65
CA ASN A 36 17.56 -3.11 13.29
C ASN A 36 18.61 -2.58 12.30
N TYR A 37 18.43 -2.85 11.00
CA TYR A 37 19.41 -2.59 9.95
C TYR A 37 18.93 -1.55 8.92
N LEU A 38 17.62 -1.41 8.76
CA LEU A 38 16.96 -0.56 7.78
C LEU A 38 16.06 0.46 8.48
N GLU A 39 15.92 1.62 7.86
CA GLU A 39 14.87 2.58 8.24
C GLU A 39 13.60 2.25 7.46
N ILE A 40 12.52 1.97 8.18
CA ILE A 40 11.27 1.49 7.59
C ILE A 40 10.27 2.65 7.52
N MET A 41 9.83 2.98 6.31
CA MET A 41 8.78 3.95 6.05
C MET A 41 7.47 3.24 5.72
N PRO A 42 6.51 3.18 6.66
CA PRO A 42 5.24 2.50 6.44
C PRO A 42 4.30 3.30 5.55
N ILE A 43 3.67 2.63 4.58
CA ILE A 43 2.76 3.25 3.60
C ILE A 43 1.49 2.41 3.45
N CYS A 44 0.33 3.06 3.49
CA CYS A 44 -0.94 2.45 3.13
C CYS A 44 -1.67 3.36 2.14
N PRO A 45 -1.68 3.02 0.84
CA PRO A 45 -2.35 3.84 -0.15
C PRO A 45 -3.84 4.03 0.12
N GLU A 46 -4.50 2.99 0.63
CA GLU A 46 -5.94 3.04 0.94
C GLU A 46 -6.28 4.06 2.04
N VAL A 47 -5.49 4.12 3.12
CA VAL A 47 -5.65 5.15 4.15
C VAL A 47 -5.17 6.50 3.63
N GLY A 48 -4.12 6.51 2.81
CA GLY A 48 -3.56 7.69 2.17
C GLY A 48 -4.53 8.43 1.26
N ILE A 49 -5.43 7.72 0.57
CA ILE A 49 -6.52 8.32 -0.21
C ILE A 49 -7.77 8.63 0.63
N GLY A 50 -7.70 8.47 1.95
CA GLY A 50 -8.75 8.84 2.90
C GLY A 50 -9.78 7.75 3.22
N LEU A 51 -9.53 6.47 2.89
CA LEU A 51 -10.47 5.41 3.28
C LEU A 51 -10.35 5.11 4.78
N SER A 52 -11.50 4.83 5.41
CA SER A 52 -11.57 4.48 6.84
C SER A 52 -10.95 3.11 7.14
N VAL A 53 -10.76 2.85 8.44
CA VAL A 53 -10.42 1.53 8.97
C VAL A 53 -11.41 1.21 10.10
N PRO A 54 -12.22 0.14 10.01
CA PRO A 54 -12.39 -0.77 8.87
C PRO A 54 -13.09 -0.11 7.66
N ARG A 55 -13.09 -0.79 6.52
CA ARG A 55 -13.74 -0.39 5.26
C ARG A 55 -14.12 -1.61 4.41
N PRO A 56 -15.03 -1.47 3.43
CA PRO A 56 -15.23 -2.46 2.38
C PRO A 56 -13.95 -2.79 1.59
N LYS A 57 -13.92 -3.98 0.98
CA LYS A 57 -12.84 -4.36 0.07
C LYS A 57 -12.99 -3.62 -1.25
N ILE A 58 -11.97 -2.89 -1.66
CA ILE A 58 -11.87 -2.34 -3.02
C ILE A 58 -11.38 -3.41 -4.01
N ARG A 59 -11.70 -3.26 -5.29
CA ARG A 59 -11.36 -4.21 -6.37
C ARG A 59 -10.82 -3.49 -7.59
N LEU A 60 -9.93 -4.16 -8.30
CA LEU A 60 -9.61 -3.78 -9.67
C LEU A 60 -10.64 -4.39 -10.62
N VAL A 61 -11.22 -3.57 -11.48
CA VAL A 61 -12.22 -3.98 -12.48
C VAL A 61 -11.70 -3.57 -13.86
N LYS A 62 -11.76 -4.47 -14.84
CA LYS A 62 -11.34 -4.19 -16.22
C LYS A 62 -12.53 -4.25 -17.17
N THR A 63 -13.00 -3.08 -17.60
CA THR A 63 -14.13 -2.95 -18.53
C THR A 63 -13.66 -2.27 -19.81
N ALA A 64 -13.95 -2.87 -20.97
CA ALA A 64 -13.60 -2.34 -22.29
C ALA A 64 -12.12 -1.91 -22.42
N GLY A 65 -11.21 -2.65 -21.77
CA GLY A 65 -9.76 -2.38 -21.78
C GLY A 65 -9.27 -1.38 -20.72
N ARG A 66 -10.16 -0.62 -20.06
CA ARG A 66 -9.80 0.28 -18.97
C ARG A 66 -9.76 -0.47 -17.64
N LEU A 67 -8.67 -0.28 -16.90
CA LEU A 67 -8.52 -0.76 -15.52
C LEU A 67 -8.96 0.35 -14.55
N SER A 68 -9.88 0.04 -13.65
CA SER A 68 -10.39 0.96 -12.64
C SER A 68 -10.34 0.33 -11.25
N LEU A 69 -10.04 1.13 -10.24
CA LEU A 69 -10.13 0.75 -8.84
C LEU A 69 -11.51 1.18 -8.32
N VAL A 70 -12.30 0.23 -7.83
CA VAL A 70 -13.72 0.45 -7.49
C VAL A 70 -14.02 -0.07 -6.10
N ASN A 71 -14.85 0.65 -5.35
CA ASN A 71 -15.53 0.12 -4.19
C ASN A 71 -16.81 -0.61 -4.65
N PRO A 72 -16.90 -1.95 -4.53
CA PRO A 72 -18.02 -2.73 -5.04
C PRO A 72 -19.32 -2.49 -4.27
N ASP A 73 -19.25 -1.98 -3.04
CA ASP A 73 -20.45 -1.82 -2.19
C ASP A 73 -21.29 -0.61 -2.60
N ASN A 74 -20.65 0.46 -3.09
CA ASN A 74 -21.32 1.70 -3.50
C ASN A 74 -21.05 2.10 -4.96
N GLY A 75 -20.20 1.37 -5.68
CA GLY A 75 -19.82 1.67 -7.06
C GLY A 75 -18.86 2.84 -7.22
N GLU A 76 -18.30 3.38 -6.13
CA GLU A 76 -17.38 4.53 -6.20
C GLU A 76 -16.09 4.12 -6.92
N GLU A 77 -15.74 4.86 -7.97
CA GLU A 77 -14.44 4.72 -8.65
C GLU A 77 -13.38 5.56 -7.92
N LEU A 78 -12.33 4.89 -7.44
CA LEU A 78 -11.23 5.44 -6.66
C LEU A 78 -9.94 5.60 -7.47
N THR A 79 -9.97 5.27 -8.77
CA THR A 79 -8.80 5.23 -9.66
C THR A 79 -7.98 6.52 -9.60
N ASN A 80 -8.61 7.68 -9.80
CA ASN A 80 -7.90 8.95 -9.87
C ASN A 80 -7.26 9.33 -8.53
N LYS A 81 -7.98 9.15 -7.41
CA LYS A 81 -7.46 9.38 -6.06
C LYS A 81 -6.21 8.51 -5.80
N MET A 82 -6.26 7.25 -6.24
CA MET A 82 -5.13 6.32 -6.07
C MET A 82 -3.92 6.68 -6.94
N LEU A 83 -4.15 7.08 -8.20
CA LEU A 83 -3.08 7.50 -9.10
C LEU A 83 -2.39 8.77 -8.59
N GLU A 84 -3.16 9.79 -8.20
CA GLU A 84 -2.64 11.04 -7.64
C GLU A 84 -1.83 10.79 -6.37
N TYR A 85 -2.36 9.98 -5.45
CA TYR A 85 -1.63 9.59 -4.25
C TYR A 85 -0.33 8.84 -4.57
N ALA A 86 -0.36 7.90 -5.52
CA ALA A 86 0.81 7.12 -5.90
C ALA A 86 1.91 7.99 -6.51
N GLU A 87 1.54 8.97 -7.34
CA GLU A 87 2.47 9.95 -7.92
C GLU A 87 3.14 10.79 -6.83
N ILE A 88 2.33 11.45 -5.98
CA ILE A 88 2.83 12.28 -4.88
C ILE A 88 3.72 11.47 -3.92
N GLN A 89 3.29 10.27 -3.54
CA GLN A 89 4.09 9.42 -2.65
C GLN A 89 5.39 8.96 -3.30
N SER A 90 5.36 8.58 -4.58
CA SER A 90 6.58 8.18 -5.29
C SER A 90 7.63 9.29 -5.28
N ASP A 91 7.20 10.54 -5.49
CA ASP A 91 8.08 11.70 -5.45
C ASP A 91 8.63 11.95 -4.05
N LEU A 92 7.78 11.91 -3.02
CA LEU A 92 8.20 12.09 -1.62
C LEU A 92 9.20 11.02 -1.18
N LEU A 93 8.97 9.77 -1.56
CA LEU A 93 9.87 8.66 -1.22
C LEU A 93 11.19 8.76 -1.98
N SER A 94 11.14 9.17 -3.24
CA SER A 94 12.35 9.41 -4.04
C SER A 94 13.19 10.53 -3.42
N LEU A 95 12.57 11.64 -3.01
CA LEU A 95 13.22 12.72 -2.28
C LEU A 95 13.78 12.28 -0.92
N ALA A 96 13.10 11.36 -0.24
CA ALA A 96 13.55 10.79 1.02
C ALA A 96 14.75 9.81 0.87
N GLY A 97 15.12 9.46 -0.37
CA GLY A 97 16.24 8.59 -0.67
C GLY A 97 15.96 7.11 -0.38
N ILE A 98 14.74 6.62 -0.66
CA ILE A 98 14.47 5.19 -0.49
C ILE A 98 15.35 4.33 -1.39
N SER A 99 15.73 3.18 -0.85
CA SER A 99 16.53 2.17 -1.53
C SER A 99 15.67 0.98 -2.02
N GLY A 100 14.38 0.92 -1.67
CA GLY A 100 13.50 -0.14 -2.12
C GLY A 100 12.09 -0.11 -1.55
N PHE A 101 11.26 -1.05 -2.04
CA PHE A 101 9.87 -1.22 -1.65
C PHE A 101 9.57 -2.66 -1.22
N VAL A 102 8.66 -2.82 -0.24
CA VAL A 102 8.06 -4.10 0.14
C VAL A 102 6.55 -3.97 0.18
N PHE A 103 5.88 -4.67 -0.73
CA PHE A 103 4.43 -4.60 -0.85
C PHE A 103 3.72 -5.86 -0.31
N LYS A 104 2.53 -5.66 0.26
CA LYS A 104 1.65 -6.77 0.63
C LYS A 104 1.05 -7.41 -0.63
N LYS A 105 1.39 -8.69 -0.86
CA LYS A 105 0.83 -9.53 -1.93
C LYS A 105 -0.71 -9.54 -1.94
N GLU A 106 -1.29 -9.65 -3.15
CA GLU A 106 -2.74 -9.77 -3.43
C GLU A 106 -3.59 -8.56 -3.01
N SER A 107 -2.96 -7.44 -2.65
CA SER A 107 -3.70 -6.20 -2.40
C SER A 107 -4.12 -5.54 -3.72
N ALA A 108 -5.36 -5.06 -3.81
CA ALA A 108 -5.83 -4.27 -4.95
C ALA A 108 -5.11 -2.90 -5.06
N SER A 109 -4.54 -2.39 -3.97
CA SER A 109 -3.83 -1.10 -3.93
C SER A 109 -2.30 -1.23 -3.99
N CYS A 110 -1.75 -2.35 -3.50
CA CYS A 110 -0.31 -2.52 -3.32
C CYS A 110 0.26 -3.76 -4.05
N GLY A 111 -0.58 -4.67 -4.52
CA GLY A 111 -0.12 -5.91 -5.10
C GLY A 111 0.56 -5.69 -6.45
N LEU A 112 1.81 -6.14 -6.58
CA LEU A 112 2.57 -6.06 -7.83
C LEU A 112 2.25 -7.19 -8.82
N ASP A 113 1.83 -8.35 -8.32
CA ASP A 113 1.51 -9.53 -9.13
C ASP A 113 0.39 -10.33 -8.47
N ARG A 114 -0.33 -11.11 -9.29
CA ARG A 114 -1.46 -11.99 -8.90
C ARG A 114 -2.56 -11.26 -8.14
N VAL A 115 -2.89 -10.05 -8.58
CA VAL A 115 -4.04 -9.29 -8.07
C VAL A 115 -5.27 -9.69 -8.86
N ASN A 116 -6.36 -10.00 -8.15
CA ASN A 116 -7.63 -10.31 -8.80
C ASN A 116 -8.17 -9.07 -9.52
N VAL A 117 -8.32 -9.19 -10.84
CA VAL A 117 -8.99 -8.21 -11.69
C VAL A 117 -10.31 -8.83 -12.14
N TYR A 118 -11.40 -8.09 -11.93
CA TYR A 118 -12.76 -8.51 -12.21
C TYR A 118 -13.27 -7.92 -13.52
#